data_AF-A0A9D1L3K8-F1
#
_entry.id   AF-A0A9D1L3K8-F1
#
_cell.length_a   1.000
_cell.length_b   1.000
_cell.length_c   1.000
_cell.angle_alpha   90.00
_cell.angle_beta   90.00
_cell.angle_gamma   90.00
#
_symmetry.space_group_name_H-M   'P 1'
#
loop_
_entity.id
_entity.type
_entity.pdbx_description
1 polymer ?
#
loop_
_entity_poly.entity_id
_entity_poly.type
_entity_poly.pdbx_seq_one_letter_code
_entity_poly.pdbx_strand_id
1 'polypeptide(L)' 'MIYPSIDKLLTQVGSKYLLVNIVAKRAKQMKETDHYQLKENEYQSKKEIGKALEEVSKDMIHLKKDQ' A
#
# COMPACT_ATOMS: atom_id res chain seq x y z
N MET A 1 -0.07 -10.06 -13.07
CA MET A 1 0.67 -10.58 -11.89
C MET A 1 0.52 -9.59 -10.76
N ILE A 2 0.31 -10.06 -9.53
CA ILE A 2 0.23 -9.19 -8.34
C ILE A 2 1.67 -8.82 -7.98
N TYR A 3 2.00 -7.54 -8.12
CA TYR A 3 3.25 -6.96 -7.65
C TYR A 3 2.90 -5.97 -6.55
N PRO A 4 3.65 -5.94 -5.43
CA PRO A 4 4.78 -6.81 -5.04
C PRO A 4 4.33 -8.17 -4.48
N SER A 5 5.28 -9.06 -4.14
CA SER A 5 4.96 -10.35 -3.53
C SER A 5 4.35 -10.18 -2.14
N ILE A 6 3.34 -11.00 -1.83
CA ILE A 6 2.63 -10.96 -0.54
C ILE A 6 3.57 -11.29 0.62
N ASP A 7 4.51 -12.24 0.45
CA ASP A 7 5.44 -12.63 1.51
C ASP A 7 6.36 -11.47 1.92
N LYS A 8 6.81 -10.65 0.96
CA LYS A 8 7.60 -9.44 1.25
C LYS A 8 6.79 -8.46 2.09
N LEU A 9 5.54 -8.22 1.71
CA LEU A 9 4.64 -7.31 2.43
C LEU A 9 4.32 -7.81 3.84
N LEU A 10 4.11 -9.12 4.00
CA LEU A 10 3.88 -9.74 5.31
C LEU A 10 5.11 -9.66 6.21
N THR A 11 6.32 -9.70 5.64
CA THR A 11 7.56 -9.51 6.40
C THR A 11 7.69 -8.07 6.93
N GLN A 12 7.20 -7.07 6.19
CA GLN A 12 7.21 -5.66 6.60
C GLN A 12 6.09 -5.34 7.62
N VAL A 13 4.87 -5.83 7.39
CA VAL A 13 3.68 -5.49 8.18
C VAL A 13 3.45 -6.45 9.36
N GLY A 14 3.91 -7.69 9.26
CA GLY A 14 3.81 -8.73 10.29
C GLY A 14 2.43 -9.40 10.43
N SER A 15 1.38 -8.88 9.78
CA SER A 15 0.03 -9.46 9.85
C SER A 15 -0.74 -9.33 8.54
N LYS A 16 -1.34 -10.44 8.10
CA LYS A 16 -2.17 -10.51 6.89
C LYS A 16 -3.40 -9.61 6.99
N TYR A 17 -4.10 -9.65 8.11
CA TYR A 17 -5.30 -8.83 8.32
C TYR A 17 -4.95 -7.34 8.38
N LEU A 18 -3.83 -7.00 9.01
CA LEU A 18 -3.34 -5.64 9.07
C LEU A 18 -2.98 -5.13 7.66
N LEU A 19 -2.27 -5.94 6.87
CA LEU A 19 -1.93 -5.62 5.48
C LEU A 19 -3.19 -5.31 4.65
N VAL A 20 -4.22 -6.16 4.73
CA VAL A 20 -5.48 -5.96 4.01
C VAL A 20 -6.15 -4.65 4.43
N ASN A 21 -6.22 -4.37 5.73
CA ASN A 21 -6.82 -3.14 6.24
C ASN A 21 -6.06 -1.89 5.80
N ILE A 22 -4.73 -1.92 5.82
CA ILE A 22 -3.88 -0.80 5.38
C ILE A 22 -4.08 -0.52 3.90
N VAL A 23 -4.03 -1.57 3.07
CA VAL A 23 -4.17 -1.45 1.62
C VAL A 23 -5.56 -0.94 1.26
N ALA A 24 -6.61 -1.47 1.90
CA ALA A 24 -7.98 -1.01 1.66
C ALA A 24 -8.17 0.46 2.04
N LYS A 25 -7.69 0.85 3.24
CA LYS A 25 -7.76 2.25 3.70
C LYS A 25 -6.99 3.18 2.76
N ARG A 26 -5.78 2.79 2.36
CA ARG A 26 -4.93 3.61 1.50
C ARG A 26 -5.50 3.74 0.08
N ALA A 27 -5.99 2.65 -0.51
CA ALA A 27 -6.63 2.69 -1.82
C ALA A 27 -7.87 3.61 -1.82
N LYS A 28 -8.66 3.60 -0.74
CA LYS A 28 -9.79 4.53 -0.57
C LYS A 28 -9.32 5.99 -0.51
N GLN A 29 -8.28 6.27 0.28
CA GLN A 29 -7.70 7.62 0.36
C GLN A 29 -7.19 8.11 -1.01
N MET A 30 -6.49 7.27 -1.77
CA MET A 30 -6.04 7.61 -3.13
C MET A 30 -7.21 8.02 -4.01
N LYS A 31 -8.32 7.26 -3.97
CA LYS A 31 -9.51 7.54 -4.76
C LYS A 31 -10.24 8.83 -4.34
N GLU A 32 -10.20 9.18 -3.05
CA GLU A 32 -10.88 10.37 -2.52
C GLU A 32 -10.08 11.66 -2.69
N THR A 33 -8.74 11.56 -2.71
CA THR A 33 -7.85 12.72 -2.66
C THR A 33 -7.00 12.90 -3.92
N ASP A 34 -6.98 11.91 -4.81
CA ASP A 34 -6.02 11.78 -5.92
C ASP A 34 -4.56 11.97 -5.49
N HIS A 35 -4.27 11.70 -4.21
CA HIS A 35 -2.94 11.84 -3.64
C HIS A 35 -2.17 10.52 -3.64
N TYR A 36 -1.02 10.52 -4.30
CA TYR A 36 -0.13 9.39 -4.49
C TYR A 36 1.24 9.68 -3.85
N GLN A 37 1.83 8.71 -3.17
CA GLN A 37 3.13 8.88 -2.52
C GLN A 37 4.31 8.75 -3.50
N LEU A 38 4.11 8.04 -4.62
CA LEU A 38 5.12 7.81 -5.65
C LEU A 38 4.77 8.60 -6.91
N LYS A 39 5.77 8.78 -7.77
CA LYS A 39 5.53 9.36 -9.10
C LYS A 39 4.73 8.39 -9.96
N GLU A 40 3.94 8.92 -10.90
CA GLU A 40 3.07 8.10 -11.75
C GLU A 40 3.84 7.02 -12.54
N ASN A 41 5.07 7.33 -12.96
CA ASN A 41 5.94 6.41 -13.70
C ASN A 41 6.58 5.30 -12.83
N GLU A 42 6.49 5.41 -11.50
CA GLU A 42 7.00 4.39 -10.58
C GLU A 42 5.97 3.33 -10.23
N TYR A 43 4.68 3.58 -10.49
CA TYR A 43 3.64 2.60 -10.27
C TYR A 43 3.60 1.58 -11.41
N GLN A 44 3.67 0.30 -11.07
CA GLN A 44 3.42 -0.77 -12.03
C GLN A 44 1.92 -1.05 -12.18
N SER A 45 1.19 -0.91 -11.08
CA SER A 45 -0.23 -1.15 -11.03
C SER A 45 -1.05 0.07 -11.46
N LYS A 46 -2.02 -0.16 -12.35
CA LYS A 46 -2.99 0.87 -12.74
C LYS A 46 -4.08 1.10 -11.69
N LYS A 47 -4.43 0.05 -10.95
CA LYS A 47 -5.46 0.09 -9.89
C LYS A 47 -4.87 0.58 -8.57
N GLU A 48 -5.67 1.33 -7.83
CA GLU A 48 -5.37 1.94 -6.53
C GLU A 48 -4.94 0.90 -5.49
N ILE A 49 -5.56 -0.28 -5.51
CA ILE A 49 -5.18 -1.39 -4.61
C ILE A 49 -3.73 -1.83 -4.88
N GLY A 50 -3.35 -1.95 -6.15
CA GLY A 50 -1.97 -2.32 -6.51
C GLY A 50 -1.00 -1.20 -6.17
N LYS A 51 -1.37 0.07 -6.46
CA LYS A 51 -0.58 1.24 -6.06
C LYS A 51 -0.35 1.30 -4.54
N ALA A 52 -1.37 0.98 -3.75
CA ALA A 52 -1.27 0.93 -2.29
C ALA A 52 -0.33 -0.20 -1.82
N LEU A 53 -0.38 -1.38 -2.45
CA LEU A 53 0.57 -2.47 -2.16
C LEU A 53 2.02 -2.05 -2.48
N GLU A 54 2.22 -1.31 -3.58
CA GLU A 54 3.54 -0.81 -3.97
C GLU A 54 4.08 0.25 -3.01
N GLU A 55 3.23 1.15 -2.52
CA GLU A 55 3.59 2.11 -1.48
C GLU A 55 3.97 1.43 -0.16
N VAL A 56 3.22 0.39 0.25
CA VAL A 56 3.57 -0.41 1.44
C VAL A 56 4.92 -1.10 1.24
N SER A 57 5.20 -1.65 0.05
CA SER A 57 6.48 -2.32 -0.19
C SER A 57 7.69 -1.40 -0.21
N LYS A 58 7.48 -0.11 -0.52
CA LYS A 58 8.52 0.93 -0.46
C LYS A 58 8.60 1.62 0.91
N ASP A 59 7.96 1.08 1.94
CA ASP A 59 7.91 1.66 3.31
C ASP A 59 7.38 3.10 3.34
N MET A 60 6.49 3.47 2.40
CA MET A 60 5.91 4.83 2.35
C MET A 60 4.74 4.99 3.33
N ILE A 61 4.20 3.89 3.86
CA ILE A 61 3.03 3.89 4.76
C ILE A 61 3.48 3.65 6.20
N HIS A 62 3.25 4.64 7.04
CA HIS A 62 3.61 4.61 8.46
C HIS A 62 2.34 4.52 9.32
N LEU A 63 2.26 3.47 10.14
CA LEU A 63 1.19 3.32 11.11
C LEU A 63 1.53 4.17 12.33
N LYS A 64 0.74 5.22 12.58
CA LYS A 64 0.71 5.84 13.90
C LYS A 64 0.06 4.84 14.85
N LYS A 65 0.83 4.35 15.82
CA LYS A 65 0.28 3.77 17.03
C LYS A 65 -0.09 4.96 17.91
N ASP A 66 -1.38 5.23 18.08
CA ASP A 66 -1.83 6.11 19.14
C ASP A 66 -1.35 5.47 20.46
N GLN A 67 -0.46 6.18 21.16
CA GLN A 67 0.01 5.82 22.50
C GLN A 67 -1.08 6.09 23.53
#